data_AF-A0A3D5URI4-F1
#
_entry.id   AF-A0A3D5URI4-F1
#
_cell.length_a   1.000
_cell.length_b   1.000
_cell.length_c   1.000
_cell.angle_alpha   90.00
_cell.angle_beta   90.00
_cell.angle_gamma   90.00
#
_symmetry.space_group_name_H-M   'P 1'
#
loop_
_entity.id
_entity.type
_entity.pdbx_description
1 polymer ?
#
loop_
_entity_poly.entity_id
_entity_poly.type
_entity_poly.pdbx_seq_one_letter_code
_entity_poly.pdbx_strand_id
1 'polypeptide(L)'
;PLDWGPNEILSAADFWISRMARGLAAEAAFPGAVHRVRYEDILAEPEVELRRLCAAANISFSDDMLENPWADVPYYTKNQHRQVGNRVNKGQAEVWRQRLTPHQVELFESKAAWLLGQLGYECVTGMASRGPMLGERFRAWLWGDVIRVPLNKCLRKLRRQRALGLHKARSSRGKPANT
;
A
#
# COMPACT_ATOMS: atom_id res chain seq x y z
N PRO A 1 -7.99 -12.31 -2.17
CA PRO A 1 -7.78 -10.84 -2.18
C PRO A 1 -6.71 -10.46 -1.15
N LEU A 2 -5.81 -9.53 -1.46
CA LEU A 2 -4.90 -8.98 -0.44
C LEU A 2 -5.74 -8.18 0.57
N ASP A 3 -5.37 -8.23 1.84
CA ASP A 3 -6.16 -7.59 2.91
C ASP A 3 -6.14 -6.05 2.85
N TRP A 4 -5.23 -5.46 2.07
CA TRP A 4 -4.92 -4.04 2.09
C TRP A 4 -5.30 -3.27 0.82
N GLY A 5 -5.74 -3.94 -0.25
CA GLY A 5 -6.03 -3.26 -1.52
C GLY A 5 -6.71 -4.13 -2.58
N PRO A 6 -7.16 -3.51 -3.69
CA PRO A 6 -7.68 -4.23 -4.85
C PRO A 6 -6.56 -4.94 -5.62
N ASN A 7 -6.89 -6.07 -6.24
CA ASN A 7 -5.96 -6.86 -7.08
C ASN A 7 -6.22 -6.67 -8.59
N GLU A 8 -7.15 -5.77 -8.95
CA GLU A 8 -7.52 -5.46 -10.34
C GLU A 8 -7.04 -4.04 -10.66
N ILE A 9 -6.50 -3.82 -11.86
CA ILE A 9 -5.72 -2.62 -12.23
C ILE A 9 -6.54 -1.34 -12.18
N LEU A 10 -7.75 -1.32 -12.73
CA LEU A 10 -8.59 -0.11 -12.75
C LEU A 10 -9.03 0.30 -11.34
N SER A 11 -9.33 -0.71 -10.51
CA SER A 11 -9.64 -0.53 -9.10
C SER A 11 -8.41 -0.09 -8.30
N ALA A 12 -7.23 -0.60 -8.64
CA ALA A 12 -5.95 -0.21 -8.04
C ALA A 12 -5.59 1.25 -8.37
N ALA A 13 -5.85 1.68 -9.60
CA ALA A 13 -5.69 3.07 -10.01
C ALA A 13 -6.60 4.00 -9.19
N ASP A 14 -7.91 3.70 -9.09
CA ASP A 14 -8.83 4.49 -8.25
C ASP A 14 -8.38 4.55 -6.78
N PHE A 15 -7.98 3.39 -6.26
CA PHE A 15 -7.54 3.29 -4.88
C PHE A 15 -6.28 4.13 -4.64
N TRP A 16 -5.30 4.06 -5.55
CA TRP A 16 -4.07 4.85 -5.48
C TRP A 16 -4.37 6.35 -5.59
N ILE A 17 -5.17 6.78 -6.57
CA ILE A 17 -5.59 8.18 -6.75
C ILE A 17 -6.24 8.70 -5.46
N SER A 18 -7.19 7.95 -4.90
CA SER A 18 -7.89 8.34 -3.68
C SER A 18 -6.95 8.47 -2.47
N ARG A 19 -5.95 7.60 -2.35
CA ARG A 19 -4.95 7.66 -1.27
C ARG A 19 -4.02 8.85 -1.42
N MET A 20 -3.52 9.08 -2.64
CA MET A 20 -2.66 10.23 -2.94
C MET A 20 -3.39 11.55 -2.73
N ALA A 21 -4.63 11.67 -3.22
CA ALA A 21 -5.45 12.88 -3.03
C ALA A 21 -5.64 13.21 -1.54
N ARG A 22 -5.85 12.21 -0.68
CA ARG A 22 -5.95 12.43 0.78
C ARG A 22 -4.63 12.91 1.40
N GLY A 23 -3.50 12.34 0.96
CA GLY A 23 -2.18 12.77 1.42
C GLY A 23 -1.87 14.22 1.02
N LEU A 24 -2.12 14.56 -0.25
CA LEU A 24 -1.94 15.92 -0.77
C LEU A 24 -2.89 16.93 -0.11
N ALA A 25 -4.15 16.53 0.15
CA ALA A 25 -5.08 17.37 0.88
C ALA A 25 -4.61 17.60 2.34
N ALA A 26 -4.05 16.57 3.00
CA ALA A 26 -3.48 16.73 4.33
C ALA A 26 -2.23 17.63 4.31
N GLU A 27 -1.37 17.49 3.31
CA GLU A 27 -0.20 18.35 3.11
C GLU A 27 -0.59 19.82 2.96
N ALA A 28 -1.63 20.09 2.16
CA ALA A 28 -2.17 21.43 1.97
C ALA A 28 -2.87 21.98 3.23
N ALA A 29 -3.61 21.13 3.96
CA ALA A 29 -4.38 21.55 5.13
C ALA A 29 -3.53 21.73 6.39
N PHE A 30 -2.39 21.05 6.49
CA PHE A 30 -1.52 21.07 7.66
C PHE A 30 -0.05 21.35 7.28
N PRO A 31 0.28 22.58 6.86
CA PRO A 31 1.65 22.96 6.50
C PRO A 31 2.64 22.65 7.63
N GLY A 32 3.74 21.97 7.29
CA GLY A 32 4.79 21.59 8.25
C GLY A 32 4.48 20.34 9.08
N ALA A 33 3.23 19.85 9.11
CA ALA A 33 2.87 18.62 9.81
C ALA A 33 2.94 17.37 8.91
N VAL A 34 3.01 17.57 7.60
CA VAL A 34 3.17 16.51 6.60
C VAL A 34 4.50 16.70 5.88
N HIS A 35 5.33 15.66 5.92
CA HIS A 35 6.55 15.61 5.14
C HIS A 35 6.40 14.54 4.05
N ARG A 36 6.42 14.97 2.79
CA ARG A 36 6.33 14.08 1.64
C ARG A 36 7.73 13.72 1.17
N VAL A 37 7.98 12.43 0.99
CA VAL A 37 9.22 11.88 0.48
C VAL A 37 8.92 10.90 -0.64
N ARG A 38 9.77 10.87 -1.67
CA ARG A 38 9.64 9.89 -2.76
C ARG A 38 10.34 8.60 -2.37
N TYR A 39 9.69 7.48 -2.65
CA TYR A 39 10.30 6.18 -2.40
C TYR A 39 11.60 6.02 -3.19
N GLU A 40 11.65 6.54 -4.41
CA GLU A 40 12.82 6.49 -5.28
C GLU A 40 14.01 7.25 -4.70
N ASP A 41 13.75 8.41 -4.08
CA ASP A 41 14.81 9.23 -3.45
C ASP A 41 15.39 8.51 -2.22
N ILE A 42 14.54 7.84 -1.43
CA ILE A 42 15.01 6.99 -0.30
C ILE A 42 15.91 5.87 -0.81
N LEU A 43 15.57 5.25 -1.93
CA LEU A 43 16.40 4.20 -2.51
C LEU A 43 17.71 4.76 -3.07
N ALA A 44 17.66 5.95 -3.68
CA ALA A 44 18.79 6.58 -4.33
C ALA A 44 19.82 7.09 -3.32
N GLU A 45 19.36 7.85 -2.33
CA GLU A 45 20.16 8.60 -1.35
C GLU A 45 19.60 8.38 0.07
N PRO A 46 19.67 7.16 0.63
CA PRO A 46 18.99 6.80 1.87
C PRO A 46 19.41 7.64 3.07
N GLU A 47 20.70 7.95 3.21
CA GLU A 47 21.19 8.79 4.31
C GLU A 47 20.65 10.22 4.24
N VAL A 48 20.65 10.82 3.04
CA VAL A 48 20.15 12.19 2.84
C VAL A 48 18.68 12.27 3.21
N GLU A 49 17.88 11.33 2.70
CA GLU A 49 16.44 11.32 2.96
C GLU A 49 16.09 10.96 4.40
N LEU A 50 16.82 10.03 5.04
CA LEU A 50 16.62 9.75 6.47
C LEU A 50 16.98 10.93 7.36
N ARG A 51 18.08 11.64 7.10
CA ARG A 51 18.42 12.87 7.85
C ARG A 51 17.32 13.92 7.71
N ARG A 52 16.77 14.11 6.51
CA ARG A 52 15.63 15.03 6.26
C ARG A 52 14.38 14.62 7.03
N LEU A 53 14.03 13.34 6.99
CA LEU A 53 12.89 12.79 7.71
C LEU A 53 13.05 12.91 9.24
N CYS A 54 14.24 12.59 9.76
CA CYS A 54 14.60 12.76 11.16
C CYS A 54 14.43 14.22 11.61
N ALA A 55 14.97 15.17 10.83
CA ALA A 55 14.83 16.59 11.12
C ALA A 55 13.36 17.03 11.09
N ALA A 56 12.58 16.60 10.09
CA ALA A 56 11.15 16.90 10.00
C ALA A 56 10.33 16.32 11.17
N ALA A 57 10.70 15.13 11.65
CA ALA A 57 10.05 14.47 12.78
C ALA A 57 10.59 14.90 14.15
N ASN A 58 11.61 15.78 14.19
CA ASN A 58 12.35 16.14 15.40
C ASN A 58 12.91 14.93 16.17
N ILE A 59 13.51 13.99 15.42
CA ILE A 59 14.18 12.78 15.92
C ILE A 59 15.67 12.88 15.58
N SER A 60 16.55 12.52 16.53
CA SER A 60 17.99 12.46 16.26
C SER A 60 18.32 11.35 15.26
N PHE A 61 19.07 11.70 14.22
CA PHE A 61 19.61 10.71 13.28
C PHE A 61 20.73 9.89 13.95
N SER A 62 20.78 8.59 13.64
CA SER A 62 21.87 7.68 14.01
C SER A 62 22.26 6.84 12.80
N ASP A 63 23.56 6.58 12.61
CA ASP A 63 24.07 5.79 11.48
C ASP A 63 23.48 4.37 11.47
N ASP A 64 23.16 3.79 12.64
CA ASP A 64 22.51 2.49 12.78
C ASP A 64 21.16 2.40 12.04
N MET A 65 20.49 3.54 11.78
CA MET A 65 19.24 3.58 11.02
C MET A 65 19.43 3.14 9.56
N LEU A 66 20.65 3.23 9.02
CA LEU A 66 20.99 2.78 7.66
C LEU A 66 21.19 1.27 7.57
N GLU A 67 21.58 0.64 8.68
CA GLU A 67 21.90 -0.79 8.71
C GLU A 67 20.67 -1.68 8.95
N ASN A 68 19.52 -1.08 9.28
CA ASN A 68 18.24 -1.74 9.56
C ASN A 68 18.34 -2.95 10.54
N PRO A 69 19.03 -2.81 11.70
CA PRO A 69 19.23 -3.92 12.63
C PRO A 69 17.94 -4.33 13.38
N TRP A 70 16.88 -3.53 13.29
CA TRP A 70 15.62 -3.68 14.05
C TRP A 70 14.47 -4.30 13.26
N ALA A 71 14.76 -5.00 12.16
CA ALA A 71 13.77 -5.63 11.28
C ALA A 71 13.08 -6.87 11.91
N ASP A 72 12.51 -6.73 13.11
CA ASP A 72 11.66 -7.76 13.71
C ASP A 72 10.26 -7.68 13.09
N VAL A 73 10.08 -8.39 11.98
CA VAL A 73 8.77 -8.53 11.34
C VAL A 73 7.99 -9.65 12.03
N PRO A 74 6.77 -9.39 12.53
CA PRO A 74 5.92 -10.44 13.08
C PRO A 74 5.77 -11.63 12.11
N TYR A 75 5.88 -12.85 12.63
CA TYR A 75 5.91 -14.07 11.81
C TYR A 75 4.76 -14.16 10.78
N TYR A 76 3.56 -13.73 11.16
CA TYR A 76 2.37 -13.79 10.31
C TYR A 76 2.38 -12.81 9.12
N THR A 77 3.27 -11.81 9.11
CA THR A 77 3.45 -10.88 7.99
C THR A 77 4.80 -11.06 7.26
N LYS A 78 5.63 -12.02 7.70
CA LYS A 78 6.97 -12.27 7.17
C LYS A 78 7.02 -12.47 5.65
N ASN A 79 6.03 -13.14 5.06
CA ASN A 79 5.95 -13.32 3.61
C ASN A 79 5.71 -12.00 2.86
N GLN A 80 4.93 -11.09 3.43
CA GLN A 80 4.61 -9.78 2.84
C GLN A 80 5.76 -8.77 3.02
N HIS A 81 6.55 -8.93 4.09
CA HIS A 81 7.70 -8.09 4.40
C HIS A 81 9.03 -8.80 4.18
N ARG A 82 9.11 -9.76 3.25
CA ARG A 82 10.36 -10.48 2.95
C ARG A 82 11.53 -9.56 2.60
N GLN A 83 11.23 -8.35 2.13
CA GLN A 83 12.21 -7.34 1.77
C GLN A 83 12.70 -6.51 2.97
N VAL A 84 11.94 -6.46 4.06
CA VAL A 84 12.31 -5.75 5.30
C VAL A 84 13.48 -6.48 5.96
N GLY A 85 14.51 -5.74 6.35
CA GLY A 85 15.77 -6.28 6.88
C GLY A 85 16.86 -6.53 5.84
N ASN A 86 16.56 -6.42 4.54
CA ASN A 86 17.60 -6.42 3.51
C ASN A 86 18.12 -5.00 3.28
N ARG A 87 19.33 -4.92 2.70
CA ARG A 87 19.88 -3.65 2.21
C ARG A 87 18.97 -3.02 1.16
N VAL A 88 18.93 -1.70 1.18
CA VAL A 88 18.21 -0.87 0.21
C VAL A 88 18.69 -1.20 -1.21
N ASN A 89 17.75 -1.47 -2.11
CA ASN A 89 18.04 -1.83 -3.50
C ASN A 89 17.30 -0.89 -4.46
N LYS A 90 18.04 -0.06 -5.19
CA LYS A 90 17.52 0.91 -6.17
C LYS A 90 16.63 0.28 -7.24
N GLY A 91 16.92 -0.95 -7.66
CA GLY A 91 16.15 -1.64 -8.69
C GLY A 91 14.69 -1.92 -8.31
N GLN A 92 14.34 -1.80 -7.03
CA GLN A 92 12.99 -2.05 -6.53
C GLN A 92 11.98 -1.01 -7.00
N ALA A 93 12.41 0.23 -7.29
CA ALA A 93 11.56 1.26 -7.85
C ALA A 93 10.96 0.86 -9.21
N GLU A 94 11.70 0.09 -10.01
CA GLU A 94 11.35 -0.19 -11.41
C GLU A 94 10.75 -1.59 -11.63
N VAL A 95 10.57 -2.38 -10.56
CA VAL A 95 10.04 -3.76 -10.65
C VAL A 95 8.68 -3.84 -11.33
N TRP A 96 7.86 -2.79 -11.22
CA TRP A 96 6.54 -2.75 -11.87
C TRP A 96 6.65 -2.86 -13.39
N ARG A 97 7.73 -2.35 -14.01
CA ARG A 97 7.96 -2.44 -15.47
C ARG A 97 8.13 -3.88 -15.95
N GLN A 98 8.62 -4.75 -15.07
CA GLN A 98 8.82 -6.18 -15.38
C GLN A 98 7.59 -7.02 -15.03
N ARG A 99 6.75 -6.54 -14.10
CA ARG A 99 5.61 -7.30 -13.57
C ARG A 99 4.29 -6.98 -14.24
N LEU A 100 4.10 -5.75 -14.68
CA LEU A 100 2.88 -5.31 -15.37
C LEU A 100 3.06 -5.49 -16.87
N THR A 101 2.01 -6.00 -17.53
CA THR A 101 1.98 -6.01 -18.99
C THR A 101 1.80 -4.59 -19.53
N PRO A 102 2.21 -4.28 -20.77
CA PRO A 102 2.00 -2.97 -21.37
C PRO A 102 0.54 -2.51 -21.31
N HIS A 103 -0.40 -3.43 -21.51
CA HIS A 103 -1.83 -3.17 -21.41
C HIS A 103 -2.28 -2.82 -19.98
N GLN A 104 -1.71 -3.46 -18.96
CA GLN A 104 -2.00 -3.10 -17.56
C GLN A 104 -1.44 -1.72 -17.20
N VAL A 105 -0.28 -1.36 -17.74
CA VAL A 105 0.28 -0.01 -17.59
C VAL A 105 -0.64 1.00 -18.26
N GLU A 106 -1.08 0.73 -19.49
CA GLU A 106 -2.02 1.59 -20.23
C GLU A 106 -3.32 1.80 -19.44
N LEU A 107 -3.93 0.74 -18.92
CA LEU A 107 -5.15 0.81 -18.12
C LEU A 107 -4.97 1.65 -16.85
N PHE A 108 -3.83 1.51 -16.15
CA PHE A 108 -3.53 2.31 -14.97
C PHE A 108 -3.36 3.80 -15.34
N GLU A 109 -2.55 4.07 -16.36
CA GLU A 109 -2.27 5.42 -16.84
C GLU A 109 -3.53 6.11 -17.36
N SER A 110 -4.47 5.38 -17.97
CA SER A 110 -5.76 5.94 -18.44
C SER A 110 -6.57 6.67 -17.36
N LYS A 111 -6.32 6.38 -16.08
CA LYS A 111 -6.97 7.00 -14.92
C LYS A 111 -6.03 7.90 -14.13
N ALA A 112 -4.78 7.49 -14.00
CA ALA A 112 -3.82 8.09 -13.08
C ALA A 112 -2.85 9.08 -13.75
N ALA A 113 -2.79 9.16 -15.08
CA ALA A 113 -1.78 9.96 -15.81
C ALA A 113 -1.69 11.41 -15.35
N TRP A 114 -2.83 12.06 -15.11
CA TRP A 114 -2.85 13.44 -14.64
C TRP A 114 -2.14 13.59 -13.28
N LEU A 115 -2.39 12.68 -12.33
CA LEU A 115 -1.80 12.74 -10.99
C LEU A 115 -0.35 12.29 -11.00
N LEU A 116 0.00 11.31 -11.85
CA LEU A 116 1.40 10.95 -12.11
C LEU A 116 2.19 12.17 -12.56
N GLY A 117 1.68 12.91 -13.55
CA GLY A 117 2.30 14.15 -14.02
C GLY A 117 2.45 15.22 -12.93
N GLN A 118 1.42 15.44 -12.11
CA GLN A 118 1.50 16.38 -10.97
C GLN A 118 2.54 15.96 -9.92
N LEU A 119 2.79 14.65 -9.77
CA LEU A 119 3.78 14.11 -8.85
C LEU A 119 5.18 13.97 -9.50
N GLY A 120 5.35 14.36 -10.77
CA GLY A 120 6.62 14.28 -11.50
C GLY A 120 6.97 12.90 -12.05
N TYR A 121 5.99 12.01 -12.20
CA TYR A 121 6.15 10.70 -12.83
C TYR A 121 5.75 10.75 -14.32
N GLU A 122 6.64 10.23 -15.17
CA GLU A 122 6.39 10.11 -16.60
C GLU A 122 5.51 8.90 -16.92
N CYS A 123 4.55 9.08 -17.83
CA CYS A 123 3.74 7.98 -18.35
C CYS A 123 4.47 7.27 -19.50
N VAL A 124 4.47 5.94 -19.48
CA VAL A 124 5.12 5.10 -20.50
C VAL A 124 4.33 5.06 -21.80
N THR A 125 3.00 5.07 -21.72
CA THR A 125 2.12 5.06 -22.91
C THR A 125 1.84 6.46 -23.46
N GLY A 126 2.30 7.51 -22.77
CA GLY A 126 2.07 8.91 -23.11
C GLY A 126 0.63 9.38 -22.85
N MET A 127 0.27 10.60 -23.28
CA MET A 127 -1.09 11.14 -23.13
C MET A 127 -2.16 10.40 -23.96
N ALA A 128 -1.77 9.44 -24.79
CA ALA A 128 -2.62 8.71 -25.72
C ALA A 128 -3.02 7.31 -25.22
N SER A 129 -3.10 7.10 -23.89
CA SER A 129 -3.61 5.85 -23.32
C SER A 129 -5.03 5.58 -23.82
N ARG A 130 -5.22 4.43 -24.49
CA ARG A 130 -6.55 3.97 -24.89
C ARG A 130 -7.25 3.49 -23.63
N GLY A 131 -8.18 4.31 -23.15
CA GLY A 131 -8.96 4.01 -21.95
C GLY A 131 -9.65 2.63 -22.01
N PRO A 132 -10.11 2.11 -20.87
CA PRO A 132 -10.59 0.75 -20.75
C PRO A 132 -11.77 0.45 -21.68
N MET A 133 -11.74 -0.70 -22.33
CA MET A 133 -12.85 -1.19 -23.15
C MET A 133 -14.09 -1.46 -22.28
N LEU A 134 -15.27 -1.47 -22.90
CA LEU A 134 -16.55 -1.76 -22.22
C LEU A 134 -16.51 -3.07 -21.41
N GLY A 135 -15.90 -4.12 -21.96
CA GLY A 135 -15.74 -5.40 -21.27
C GLY A 135 -14.84 -5.32 -20.03
N GLU A 136 -13.85 -4.44 -20.03
CA GLU A 136 -12.93 -4.26 -18.90
C GLU A 136 -13.57 -3.45 -17.79
N ARG A 137 -14.33 -2.41 -18.17
CA ARG A 137 -15.22 -1.69 -17.26
C ARG A 137 -16.22 -2.62 -16.60
N PHE A 138 -16.82 -3.52 -17.38
CA PHE A 138 -17.78 -4.50 -16.87
C PHE A 138 -17.14 -5.52 -15.94
N ARG A 139 -15.94 -6.05 -16.27
CA ARG A 139 -15.19 -6.95 -15.36
C ARG A 139 -14.78 -6.25 -14.07
N ALA A 140 -14.30 -5.01 -14.14
CA ALA A 140 -13.93 -4.24 -12.96
C ALA A 140 -15.15 -3.98 -12.06
N TRP A 141 -16.30 -3.63 -12.64
CA TRP A 141 -17.56 -3.50 -11.92
C TRP A 141 -18.03 -4.82 -11.29
N LEU A 142 -18.07 -5.93 -12.06
CA LEU A 142 -18.43 -7.25 -11.55
C LEU A 142 -17.53 -7.67 -10.39
N TRP A 143 -16.21 -7.52 -10.55
CA TRP A 143 -15.26 -7.91 -9.52
C TRP A 143 -15.33 -6.98 -8.29
N GLY A 144 -15.42 -5.67 -8.52
CA GLY A 144 -15.38 -4.64 -7.50
C GLY A 144 -16.64 -4.55 -6.65
N ASP A 145 -17.80 -4.48 -7.29
CA ASP A 145 -19.08 -4.17 -6.64
C ASP A 145 -19.93 -5.41 -6.40
N VAL A 146 -19.91 -6.37 -7.32
CA VAL A 146 -20.76 -7.57 -7.24
C VAL A 146 -20.09 -8.70 -6.46
N ILE A 147 -18.78 -8.90 -6.62
CA ILE A 147 -18.06 -10.02 -5.97
C ILE A 147 -17.34 -9.55 -4.69
N ARG A 148 -16.52 -8.50 -4.77
CA ARG A 148 -15.62 -8.09 -3.66
C ARG A 148 -16.35 -7.50 -2.46
N VAL A 149 -17.31 -6.59 -2.65
CA VAL A 149 -18.06 -5.96 -1.54
C VAL A 149 -18.80 -7.00 -0.67
N PRO A 150 -19.61 -7.92 -1.22
CA PRO A 150 -20.29 -8.93 -0.41
C PRO A 150 -19.32 -9.96 0.18
N LEU A 151 -18.29 -10.39 -0.56
CA LEU A 151 -17.28 -11.30 -0.04
C LEU A 151 -16.53 -10.70 1.16
N ASN A 152 -16.11 -9.43 1.07
CA ASN A 152 -15.44 -8.74 2.18
C ASN A 152 -16.37 -8.51 3.37
N LYS A 153 -17.66 -8.21 3.15
CA LYS A 153 -18.66 -8.15 4.24
C LYS A 153 -18.78 -9.51 4.94
N CYS A 154 -18.82 -10.61 4.18
CA CYS A 154 -18.91 -11.98 4.71
C CYS A 154 -17.65 -12.38 5.49
N LEU A 155 -16.46 -12.19 4.91
CA LEU A 155 -15.17 -12.48 5.55
C LEU A 155 -14.97 -11.66 6.83
N ARG A 156 -15.37 -10.39 6.84
CA ARG A 156 -15.31 -9.55 8.04
C ARG A 156 -16.26 -10.04 9.14
N LYS A 157 -17.45 -10.53 8.78
CA LYS A 157 -18.41 -11.14 9.72
C LYS A 157 -17.84 -12.43 10.32
N LEU A 158 -17.23 -13.29 9.50
CA LEU A 158 -16.58 -14.53 9.94
C LEU A 158 -15.38 -14.26 10.86
N ARG A 159 -14.52 -13.27 10.54
CA ARG A 159 -13.39 -12.86 11.40
C ARG A 159 -13.88 -12.36 12.77
N ARG A 160 -14.95 -11.55 12.81
CA ARG A 160 -15.58 -11.10 14.07
C ARG A 160 -16.15 -12.26 14.89
N GLN A 161 -16.85 -13.19 14.26
CA GLN A 161 -17.42 -14.36 14.94
C GLN A 161 -16.33 -15.29 15.51
N ARG A 162 -15.24 -15.50 14.77
CA ARG A 162 -14.08 -16.26 15.27
C ARG A 162 -13.41 -15.58 16.46
N ALA A 163 -13.22 -14.26 16.42
CA ALA A 163 -12.66 -13.51 17.55
C ALA A 163 -13.54 -13.61 18.82
N LEU A 164 -14.86 -13.50 18.68
CA LEU A 164 -15.81 -13.66 19.78
C LEU A 164 -15.86 -15.10 20.31
N GLY A 165 -15.80 -16.10 19.42
CA GLY A 165 -15.75 -17.51 19.78
C GLY A 165 -14.46 -17.88 20.54
N LEU A 166 -13.32 -17.34 20.12
CA LEU A 166 -12.03 -17.51 20.80
C LEU A 166 -12.05 -16.85 22.20
N HIS A 167 -12.68 -15.68 22.35
CA HIS A 167 -12.84 -15.01 23.63
C HIS A 167 -13.72 -15.82 24.60
N LYS A 168 -14.82 -16.40 24.11
CA LYS A 168 -15.72 -17.25 24.89
C LYS A 168 -15.04 -18.56 25.34
N ALA A 169 -14.25 -19.19 24.46
CA ALA A 169 -13.49 -20.41 24.76
C ALA A 169 -12.32 -20.19 25.74
N ARG A 170 -11.76 -18.97 25.79
CA ARG A 170 -10.71 -18.57 26.74
C ARG A 170 -11.29 -18.24 28.12
N SER A 171 -12.49 -17.65 28.17
CA SER A 171 -13.24 -17.39 29.40
C SER A 171 -13.77 -18.68 30.07
N SER A 172 -14.12 -19.71 29.30
CA SER A 172 -14.58 -21.00 29.85
C SER A 172 -13.48 -21.89 30.41
N ARG A 173 -12.21 -21.65 30.07
CA ARG A 173 -11.05 -22.43 30.54
C ARG A 173 -10.42 -21.91 31.83
N GLY A 174 -10.88 -20.78 32.36
CA GLY A 174 -10.26 -20.06 33.49
C GLY A 174 -11.01 -20.13 34.83
N LYS A 175 -12.02 -20.98 35.00
CA LYS A 175 -12.63 -21.21 36.32
C LYS A 175 -12.02 -22.46 36.96
N PRO A 176 -11.10 -22.35 37.93
CA PRO A 176 -10.78 -23.48 38.79
C PRO A 176 -12.02 -23.84 39.61
N ALA A 177 -12.32 -25.15 39.70
CA ALA A 177 -13.29 -25.68 40.64
C ALA A 177 -12.73 -25.46 42.04
N ASN A 178 -13.38 -24.61 42.83
CA ASN A 178 -13.14 -24.56 44.27
C ASN A 178 -13.73 -25.82 44.90
N THR A 179 -12.85 -26.68 45.40
CA THR A 179 -13.09 -27.66 46.46
C THR A 179 -11.97 -27.51 47.47
#